data_AF-A0A6B3GCJ0-F1
#
_entry.id   AF-A0A6B3GCJ0-F1
#
_cell.length_a   1.000
_cell.length_b   1.000
_cell.length_c   1.000
_cell.angle_alpha   90.00
_cell.angle_beta   90.00
_cell.angle_gamma   90.00
#
_symmetry.space_group_name_H-M   'P 1'
#
loop_
_entity.id
_entity.type
_entity.pdbx_description
1 polymer ?
#
loop_
_entity_poly.entity_id
_entity_poly.type
_entity_poly.pdbx_seq_one_letter_code
_entity_poly.pdbx_strand_id
1 'polypeptide(L)' 'LRLFGVSYAIDSLGDVYLVGKLPLAVVTPEELDRLLGVVLEAADGAFNTLLELGFARSIRKEYAWRV' A
#
# COMPACT_ATOMS: atom_id res chain seq x y z
N LEU A 1 -9.26 7.92 4.16
CA LEU A 1 -8.36 8.38 3.08
C LEU A 1 -9.02 8.06 1.74
N ARG A 2 -9.26 9.06 0.89
CA ARG A 2 -9.77 8.85 -0.48
C ARG A 2 -8.55 8.77 -1.38
N LEU A 3 -8.13 7.55 -1.73
CA LEU A 3 -7.01 7.34 -2.64
C LEU A 3 -7.50 7.49 -4.08
N PHE A 4 -6.79 8.27 -4.88
CA PHE A 4 -7.15 8.50 -6.27
C PHE A 4 -6.81 7.26 -7.11
N GLY A 5 -7.83 6.64 -7.71
CA GLY A 5 -7.65 5.52 -8.65
C GLY A 5 -7.21 4.18 -8.05
N VAL A 6 -6.87 4.12 -6.76
CA VAL A 6 -6.44 2.91 -6.04
C VAL A 6 -7.18 2.76 -4.71
N SER A 7 -7.17 1.55 -4.15
CA SER A 7 -7.79 1.20 -2.87
C SER A 7 -7.04 0.06 -2.20
N TYR A 8 -7.14 -0.05 -0.88
CA TYR A 8 -6.57 -1.17 -0.15
C TYR A 8 -7.42 -2.43 -0.32
N ALA A 9 -6.74 -3.57 -0.49
CA ALA A 9 -7.34 -4.90 -0.47
C ALA A 9 -6.49 -5.82 0.40
N ILE A 10 -7.11 -6.90 0.90
CA ILE A 10 -6.44 -7.93 1.69
C ILE A 10 -6.73 -9.27 1.01
N ASP A 11 -5.73 -10.14 0.91
CA ASP A 11 -5.92 -11.49 0.41
C ASP A 11 -6.29 -12.50 1.52
N SER A 12 -6.38 -13.78 1.16
CA SER A 12 -6.69 -14.86 2.10
C SER A 12 -5.57 -15.15 3.11
N LEU A 13 -4.34 -14.74 2.83
CA LEU A 13 -3.17 -14.93 3.70
C LEU A 13 -2.98 -13.74 4.66
N GLY A 14 -3.69 -12.65 4.44
CA GLY A 14 -3.62 -11.43 5.24
C GLY A 14 -2.64 -10.40 4.67
N ASP A 15 -2.15 -10.59 3.46
CA ASP A 15 -1.27 -9.64 2.78
C ASP A 15 -2.08 -8.44 2.30
N VAL A 16 -1.52 -7.24 2.47
CA VAL A 16 -2.17 -5.98 2.13
C VAL A 16 -1.66 -5.47 0.79
N TYR A 17 -2.60 -5.13 -0.09
CA TYR A 17 -2.33 -4.68 -1.46
C TYR A 17 -2.93 -3.30 -1.70
N LEU A 18 -2.30 -2.55 -2.62
CA LEU A 18 -2.89 -1.40 -3.28
C LEU A 18 -3.35 -1.81 -4.68
N VAL A 19 -4.65 -1.71 -4.94
CA VAL A 19 -5.27 -2.16 -6.20
C VAL A 19 -6.04 -1.02 -6.83
N GLY A 20 -5.87 -0.83 -8.14
CA GLY A 20 -6.59 0.17 -8.93
C GLY A 20 -7.14 -0.41 -10.22
N LYS A 21 -8.28 0.11 -10.68
CA LYS A 21 -8.85 -0.20 -11.99
C LYS A 21 -9.15 1.11 -12.71
N LEU A 22 -8.49 1.31 -13.84
CA LEU A 22 -8.53 2.56 -14.60
C LEU A 22 -8.85 2.27 -16.08
N PRO A 23 -9.56 3.18 -16.78
CA PRO A 23 -9.71 3.09 -18.23
C PRO A 23 -8.35 3.20 -18.93
N LEU A 24 -8.17 2.50 -20.06
CA LEU A 24 -6.93 2.56 -20.85
C LEU A 24 -6.57 3.99 -21.29
N ALA A 25 -7.57 4.85 -21.51
CA ALA A 25 -7.38 6.25 -21.88
C ALA A 25 -6.61 7.07 -20.82
N VAL A 26 -6.55 6.60 -19.58
CA VAL A 26 -5.82 7.23 -18.46
C VAL A 26 -4.35 6.80 -18.43
N VAL A 27 -3.90 5.90 -19.32
CA VAL A 27 -2.51 5.46 -19.42
C VAL A 27 -1.70 6.48 -20.24
N THR A 28 -1.62 7.72 -19.74
CA THR A 28 -0.73 8.76 -20.26
C THR A 28 0.42 8.99 -19.26
N PRO A 29 1.55 9.55 -19.69
CA PRO A 29 2.67 9.82 -18.79
C PRO A 29 2.30 10.63 -17.55
N GLU A 30 1.47 11.66 -17.70
CA GLU A 30 1.07 12.59 -16.64
C GLU A 30 0.16 11.92 -15.61
N GLU A 31 -0.82 11.15 -16.07
CA GLU A 31 -1.73 10.43 -15.18
C GLU A 31 -1.03 9.25 -14.49
N LEU A 32 -0.08 8.59 -15.17
CA LEU A 32 0.75 7.57 -14.55
C LEU A 32 1.65 8.14 -13.47
N ASP A 33 2.31 9.28 -13.71
CA ASP A 33 3.13 9.96 -12.69
C ASP A 33 2.29 10.28 -11.44
N ARG A 34 1.10 10.84 -11.65
CA ARG A 34 0.16 11.13 -10.56
C ARG A 34 -0.28 9.87 -9.82
N LEU A 35 -0.61 8.80 -10.53
CA LEU A 35 -1.03 7.52 -9.94
C LEU A 35 0.09 6.91 -9.09
N LEU A 36 1.32 6.92 -9.62
CA LEU A 36 2.49 6.38 -8.93
C LEU A 36 2.83 7.24 -7.70
N GLY A 37 2.66 8.56 -7.76
CA GLY A 37 2.78 9.43 -6.59
C GLY A 37 1.80 9.08 -5.48
N VAL A 38 0.54 8.81 -5.83
CA VAL A 38 -0.49 8.36 -4.87
C VAL A 38 -0.16 6.99 -4.29
N VAL A 39 0.38 6.06 -5.10
CA VAL A 39 0.84 4.76 -4.61
C VAL A 39 2.01 4.91 -3.65
N LEU A 40 2.99 5.76 -3.96
CA LEU A 40 4.12 6.04 -3.08
C LEU A 40 3.65 6.63 -1.75
N GLU A 41 2.79 7.65 -1.77
CA GLU A 41 2.26 8.27 -0.56
C GLU A 41 1.43 7.28 0.28
N ALA A 42 0.61 6.45 -0.37
CA ALA A 42 -0.16 5.41 0.31
C ALA A 42 0.76 4.35 0.96
N ALA A 43 1.80 3.94 0.24
CA ALA A 43 2.79 2.98 0.71
C ALA A 43 3.74 3.53 1.78
N ASP A 44 3.99 4.84 1.82
CA ASP A 44 4.87 5.44 2.84
C ASP A 44 4.07 5.90 4.07
N GLY A 45 2.89 6.50 3.85
CA GLY A 45 2.07 7.10 4.89
C GLY A 45 1.24 6.12 5.70
N ALA A 46 0.58 5.14 5.06
CA ALA A 46 -0.32 4.22 5.77
C ALA A 46 0.36 2.90 6.20
N PHE A 47 1.53 2.59 5.64
CA PHE A 47 2.21 1.32 5.85
C PHE A 47 2.63 1.11 7.30
N ASN A 48 3.20 2.13 7.97
CA ASN A 48 3.57 2.03 9.38
C ASN A 48 2.34 1.77 10.29
N THR A 49 1.23 2.49 10.05
CA THR A 49 0.00 2.31 10.83
C THR A 49 -0.66 0.96 10.58
N LEU A 50 -0.64 0.45 9.34
CA LEU A 50 -1.17 -0.87 8.99
C LEU A 50 -0.27 -2.01 9.50
N LEU A 51 1.05 -1.84 9.48
CA LEU A 51 2.03 -2.75 10.11
C LEU A 51 1.82 -2.85 11.63
N GLU A 52 1.60 -1.72 12.30
CA GLU A 52 1.32 -1.68 13.74
C GLU A 52 0.01 -2.39 14.09
N LEU A 53 -1.03 -2.29 13.25
CA LEU A 53 -2.33 -2.93 13.48
C LEU A 53 -2.36 -4.42 13.12
N GLY A 54 -1.70 -4.84 12.02
CA GLY A 54 -1.77 -6.21 11.50
C GLY A 54 -0.58 -7.11 11.86
N PHE A 55 0.60 -6.53 12.09
CA PHE A 55 1.87 -7.28 12.13
C PHE A 55 2.73 -7.00 13.37
N ALA A 56 2.22 -6.30 14.39
CA ALA A 56 2.96 -6.00 15.62
C ALA A 56 3.63 -7.22 16.31
N ARG A 57 3.12 -8.43 16.08
CA ARG A 57 3.71 -9.67 16.61
C ARG A 57 4.85 -10.21 15.74
N SER A 58 4.73 -10.09 14.42
CA SER A 58 5.77 -10.51 13.46
C SER A 58 6.94 -9.53 13.42
N ILE A 59 6.68 -8.21 13.51
CA ILE A 59 7.74 -7.18 13.63
C ILE A 59 8.56 -7.39 14.90
N ARG A 60 7.93 -7.72 16.04
CA ARG A 60 8.68 -8.03 17.27
C ARG A 60 9.58 -9.25 17.13
N LYS A 61 9.13 -10.29 16.43
CA LYS A 61 9.97 -11.45 16.07
C LYS A 61 11.10 -11.04 15.12
N GLU A 62 10.80 -10.21 14.13
CA GLU A 62 11.73 -9.62 13.17
C GLU A 62 12.67 -8.57 13.82
N TYR A 63 12.43 -8.12 15.04
CA TYR A 63 13.39 -7.30 15.76
C TYR A 63 14.28 -8.19 16.65
N ALA A 64 13.68 -9.19 17.30
CA ALA A 64 14.39 -10.11 18.20
C ALA A 64 15.48 -10.97 17.52
N TRP A 65 15.34 -11.34 16.25
CA TRP A 65 16.39 -12.05 15.49
C TRP A 65 17.55 -11.15 15.04
N ARG A 66 17.41 -9.82 15.11
CA ARG A 66 18.47 -8.85 14.75
C ARG A 66 19.26 -8.36 15.96
N VAL A 67 18.99 -8.88 17.17
CA VAL A 67 19.71 -8.58 18.43
C VAL A 67 20.49 -9.80 18.89
#